data_AF-A0A9E0WG44-F1
#
_entry.id   AF-A0A9E0WG44-F1
#
_cell.length_a   1.000
_cell.length_b   1.000
_cell.length_c   1.000
_cell.angle_alpha   90.00
_cell.angle_beta   90.00
_cell.angle_gamma   90.00
#
_symmetry.space_group_name_H-M   'P 1'
#
loop_
_entity.id
_entity.type
_entity.pdbx_description
1 polymer ?
#
loop_
_entity_poly.entity_id
_entity_poly.type
_entity_poly.pdbx_seq_one_letter_code
_entity_poly.pdbx_strand_id
1 'polypeptide(L)'
;MWALAKVLSNASAKLVATFFMVIVLILVAFATMPEAINALKEGIQHFLLTDFMRDPPLNAQGEMLFDMLITDAAVFGIIMTLTARMLVELIWYGSGVLWRLVNPPEDAPASRRPANGSGDFYGES
;
A
#
# COMPACT_ATOMS: atom_id res chain seq x y z
N MET A 1 -20.60 16.48 8.32
CA MET A 1 -19.39 17.14 7.76
C MET A 1 -18.09 16.57 8.35
N TRP A 2 -17.97 16.42 9.67
CA TRP A 2 -16.77 15.87 10.32
C TRP A 2 -16.35 14.46 9.88
N ALA A 3 -17.30 13.56 9.63
CA ALA A 3 -17.00 12.21 9.14
C ALA A 3 -16.35 12.22 7.74
N LEU A 4 -16.83 13.07 6.84
CA LEU A 4 -16.24 13.24 5.50
C LEU A 4 -14.84 13.85 5.59
N ALA A 5 -14.62 14.83 6.46
CA ALA A 5 -13.30 15.40 6.69
C ALA A 5 -12.30 14.36 7.23
N LYS A 6 -12.73 13.47 8.14
CA LYS A 6 -11.90 12.36 8.63
C LYS A 6 -11.58 11.33 7.55
N VAL A 7 -12.55 10.94 6.73
CA VAL A 7 -12.33 10.01 5.61
C VAL A 7 -11.39 10.62 4.57
N LEU A 8 -11.58 11.90 4.24
CA LEU A 8 -10.75 12.63 3.29
C LEU A 8 -9.32 12.84 3.83
N SER A 9 -9.19 13.14 5.13
CA SER A 9 -7.89 13.25 5.80
C SER A 9 -7.14 11.91 5.82
N ASN A 10 -7.84 10.79 6.07
CA ASN A 10 -7.20 9.48 6.02
C ASN A 10 -6.83 9.07 4.59
N ALA A 11 -7.67 9.40 3.60
CA ALA A 11 -7.37 9.13 2.20
C ALA A 11 -6.16 9.95 1.69
N SER A 12 -6.12 11.24 2.03
CA SER A 12 -4.98 12.12 1.69
C SER A 12 -3.69 11.70 2.40
N ALA A 13 -3.75 11.34 3.69
CA ALA A 13 -2.60 10.81 4.42
C ALA A 13 -2.03 9.55 3.76
N LYS A 14 -2.90 8.64 3.29
CA LYS A 14 -2.46 7.45 2.54
C LYS A 14 -1.79 7.80 1.22
N LEU A 15 -2.31 8.78 0.47
CA LEU A 15 -1.68 9.23 -0.77
C LEU A 15 -0.29 9.81 -0.54
N VAL A 16 -0.14 10.68 0.46
CA VAL A 16 1.16 11.25 0.85
C VAL A 16 2.11 10.15 1.29
N ALA A 17 1.65 9.19 2.11
CA ALA A 17 2.44 8.04 2.50
C ALA A 17 2.88 7.18 1.29
N THR A 18 1.99 6.95 0.31
CA THR A 18 2.35 6.24 -0.93
C THR A 18 3.44 6.97 -1.69
N PHE A 19 3.37 8.30 -1.82
CA PHE A 19 4.39 9.10 -2.49
C PHE A 19 5.77 8.94 -1.85
N PHE A 20 5.86 9.09 -0.52
CA PHE A 20 7.12 8.88 0.19
C PHE A 20 7.60 7.42 0.12
N MET A 21 6.68 6.46 0.15
CA MET A 21 7.03 5.05 0.08
C MET A 21 7.63 4.68 -1.29
N VAL A 22 7.16 5.28 -2.39
CA VAL A 22 7.79 5.12 -3.71
C VAL A 22 9.24 5.58 -3.67
N ILE A 23 9.53 6.75 -3.10
CA ILE A 23 10.89 7.28 -2.98
C ILE A 23 11.77 6.32 -2.17
N VAL A 24 11.28 5.85 -1.03
CA VAL A 24 12.01 4.89 -0.19
C VAL A 24 12.26 3.59 -0.93
N LEU A 25 11.27 3.05 -1.65
CA LEU A 25 11.46 1.83 -2.45
C LEU A 25 12.49 2.02 -3.54
N ILE A 26 12.50 3.15 -4.23
CA ILE A 26 13.51 3.47 -5.24
C ILE A 26 14.90 3.46 -4.60
N LEU A 27 15.07 4.17 -3.48
CA LEU A 27 16.36 4.22 -2.76
C LEU A 27 16.81 2.84 -2.28
N VAL A 28 15.90 2.05 -1.69
CA VAL A 28 16.20 0.70 -1.20
C VAL A 28 16.52 -0.24 -2.37
N ALA A 29 15.76 -0.19 -3.47
CA ALA A 29 15.99 -1.03 -4.63
C ALA A 29 17.37 -0.75 -5.25
N PHE A 30 17.74 0.53 -5.41
CA PHE A 30 19.07 0.90 -5.88
C PHE A 30 20.19 0.49 -4.93
N ALA A 31 19.97 0.59 -3.61
CA ALA A 31 20.98 0.26 -2.61
C ALA A 31 21.18 -1.26 -2.42
N THR A 32 20.12 -2.06 -2.60
CA THR A 32 20.13 -3.49 -2.24
C THR A 32 20.31 -4.42 -3.42
N MET A 33 19.68 -4.13 -4.57
CA MET A 33 19.61 -5.08 -5.70
C MET A 33 19.51 -4.34 -7.05
N PRO A 34 20.60 -3.72 -7.54
CA PRO A 34 20.60 -3.05 -8.84
C PRO A 34 20.38 -4.02 -10.01
N GLU A 35 20.82 -5.27 -9.89
CA GLU A 35 20.61 -6.30 -10.94
C GLU A 35 19.13 -6.69 -11.07
N ALA A 36 18.37 -6.70 -9.98
CA ALA A 36 16.94 -7.01 -10.02
C ALA A 36 16.14 -5.92 -10.75
N ILE A 37 16.58 -4.66 -10.67
CA ILE A 37 15.98 -3.54 -11.42
C ILE A 37 16.22 -3.73 -12.93
N ASN A 38 17.44 -4.12 -13.31
CA ASN A 38 17.78 -4.39 -14.70
C ASN A 38 16.99 -5.60 -15.24
N ALA A 39 16.86 -6.66 -14.47
CA ALA A 39 16.05 -7.83 -14.83
C ALA A 39 14.55 -7.49 -14.95
N LEU A 40 14.03 -6.65 -14.06
CA LEU A 40 12.66 -6.16 -14.16
C LEU A 40 12.46 -5.32 -15.42
N LYS A 41 13.43 -4.45 -15.75
CA LYS A 41 13.41 -3.65 -16.98
C LYS A 41 13.43 -4.55 -18.23
N GLU A 42 14.30 -5.55 -18.27
CA GLU A 42 14.36 -6.52 -19.38
C GLU A 42 13.08 -7.34 -19.49
N GLY A 43 12.49 -7.74 -18.36
CA GLY A 43 11.21 -8.46 -18.32
C GLY A 43 10.03 -7.60 -18.78
N ILE A 44 10.00 -6.32 -18.40
CA ILE A 44 9.04 -5.32 -18.88
C ILE A 44 9.18 -5.16 -20.39
N GLN A 45 10.41 -5.00 -20.88
CA GLN A 45 10.71 -4.86 -22.30
C GLN A 45 10.24 -6.10 -23.07
N HIS A 46 10.50 -7.30 -22.55
CA HIS A 46 10.05 -8.54 -23.16
C HIS A 46 8.52 -8.73 -23.14
N PHE A 47 7.83 -8.25 -22.10
CA PHE A 47 6.38 -8.41 -21.95
C PHE A 47 5.55 -7.36 -22.70
N LEU A 48 6.09 -6.14 -22.90
CA LEU A 48 5.37 -5.02 -23.50
C LEU A 48 5.75 -4.72 -24.96
N LEU A 49 6.92 -5.14 -25.46
CA LEU A 49 7.31 -4.98 -26.87
C LEU A 49 6.83 -6.12 -27.79
N THR A 50 5.79 -6.86 -27.39
CA THR A 50 5.06 -7.75 -28.31
C THR A 50 4.19 -6.91 -29.24
N ASP A 51 4.70 -6.65 -30.44
CA ASP A 51 4.04 -6.19 -31.69
C ASP A 51 3.22 -4.88 -31.70
N PHE A 52 2.79 -4.31 -30.57
CA PHE A 52 1.83 -3.19 -30.56
C PHE A 52 2.45 -1.77 -30.61
N MET A 53 3.75 -1.64 -30.34
CA MET A 53 4.46 -0.34 -30.21
C MET A 53 5.70 -0.25 -31.12
N ARG A 54 5.76 -1.05 -32.20
CA ARG A 54 6.99 -1.26 -32.97
C ARG A 54 7.25 -0.26 -34.11
N ASP A 55 6.36 0.70 -34.38
CA ASP A 55 6.59 1.67 -35.46
C ASP A 55 5.80 2.98 -35.26
N PRO A 56 6.21 3.88 -34.35
CA PRO A 56 5.90 5.30 -34.50
C PRO A 56 6.76 5.87 -35.65
N PRO A 57 6.20 6.60 -36.64
CA PRO A 57 6.96 7.15 -37.75
C PRO A 57 7.84 8.33 -37.31
N LEU A 58 8.95 8.01 -36.64
CA LEU A 58 9.91 8.94 -36.07
C LEU A 58 11.32 8.62 -36.57
N ASN A 59 12.20 9.62 -36.59
CA ASN A 59 13.61 9.41 -36.91
C ASN A 59 14.22 8.45 -35.86
N ALA A 60 15.20 7.60 -36.21
CA ALA A 60 15.71 6.52 -35.34
C ALA A 60 16.10 6.97 -33.90
N GLN A 61 16.50 8.22 -33.75
CA GLN A 61 16.81 8.83 -32.45
C GLN A 61 15.56 9.20 -31.64
N GLY A 62 14.49 9.63 -32.30
CA GLY A 62 13.22 9.99 -31.69
C GLY A 62 12.42 8.76 -31.25
N GLU A 63 12.50 7.66 -32.00
CA GLU A 63 11.90 6.37 -31.62
C GLU A 63 12.54 5.80 -30.36
N MET A 64 13.88 5.79 -30.28
CA MET A 64 14.62 5.33 -29.10
C MET A 64 14.29 6.16 -27.84
N LEU A 65 14.16 7.49 -27.98
CA LEU A 65 13.76 8.35 -26.87
C LEU A 65 12.31 8.12 -26.45
N PHE A 66 11.41 7.86 -27.40
CA PHE A 66 10.00 7.59 -27.11
C PHE A 66 9.85 6.29 -26.33
N ASP A 67 10.52 5.22 -26.73
CA ASP A 67 10.51 3.94 -26.02
C ASP A 67 11.11 4.05 -24.61
N MET A 68 12.24 4.72 -24.48
CA MET A 68 12.90 4.87 -23.19
C MET A 68 12.10 5.75 -22.21
N LEU A 69 11.48 6.82 -22.72
CA LEU A 69 10.79 7.80 -21.89
C LEU A 69 9.34 7.39 -21.56
N ILE A 70 8.61 6.87 -22.55
CA ILE A 70 7.16 6.61 -22.42
C ILE A 70 6.91 5.16 -22.06
N THR A 71 7.66 4.23 -22.62
CA THR A 71 7.41 2.80 -22.37
C THR A 71 8.18 2.34 -21.14
N ASP A 72 9.51 2.51 -21.10
CA ASP A 72 10.32 2.01 -19.99
C ASP A 72 10.09 2.77 -18.68
N ALA A 73 10.20 4.10 -18.70
CA ALA A 73 10.11 4.90 -17.47
C ALA A 73 8.68 4.96 -16.91
N ALA A 74 7.66 5.04 -17.77
CA ALA A 74 6.28 5.09 -17.30
C ALA A 74 5.82 3.74 -16.73
N VAL A 75 6.16 2.62 -17.38
CA VAL A 75 5.79 1.29 -16.87
C VAL A 75 6.48 1.01 -15.54
N PHE A 76 7.77 1.33 -15.43
CA PHE A 76 8.48 1.22 -14.16
C PHE A 76 7.82 2.08 -13.07
N GLY A 77 7.44 3.32 -13.39
CA GLY A 77 6.72 4.21 -12.49
C GLY A 77 5.37 3.65 -12.04
N ILE A 78 4.60 3.07 -12.96
CA ILE A 78 3.29 2.44 -12.66
C ILE A 78 3.48 1.25 -11.72
N ILE A 79 4.39 0.34 -12.04
CA ILE A 79 4.66 -0.86 -11.22
C ILE A 79 5.13 -0.44 -9.83
N MET A 80 6.09 0.48 -9.75
CA MET A 80 6.59 0.99 -8.46
C MET A 80 5.48 1.65 -7.62
N THR A 81 4.59 2.40 -8.26
CA THR A 81 3.47 3.05 -7.56
C THR A 81 2.45 2.03 -7.06
N LEU A 82 2.14 1.00 -7.86
CA LEU A 82 1.25 -0.10 -7.45
C LEU A 82 1.82 -0.88 -6.27
N THR A 83 3.12 -1.25 -6.33
CA THR A 83 3.80 -1.94 -5.23
C THR A 83 3.84 -1.07 -3.97
N ALA A 84 4.19 0.21 -4.09
CA ALA A 84 4.16 1.14 -2.96
C ALA A 84 2.75 1.24 -2.35
N ARG A 85 1.71 1.27 -3.21
CA ARG A 85 0.33 1.33 -2.73
C ARG A 85 -0.06 0.09 -1.95
N MET A 86 0.29 -1.08 -2.48
CA MET A 86 0.08 -2.36 -1.80
C MET A 86 0.75 -2.37 -0.41
N LEU A 87 2.00 -1.92 -0.32
CA LEU A 87 2.72 -1.89 0.96
C LEU A 87 2.12 -0.90 1.96
N VAL A 88 1.74 0.30 1.52
CA VAL A 88 1.09 1.29 2.40
C VAL A 88 -0.25 0.76 2.91
N GLU A 89 -1.04 0.09 2.06
CA GLU A 89 -2.29 -0.52 2.47
C GLU A 89 -2.07 -1.68 3.44
N LEU A 90 -1.04 -2.50 3.22
CA LEU A 90 -0.65 -3.58 4.13
C LEU A 90 -0.23 -3.05 5.50
N ILE A 91 0.61 -2.01 5.55
CA ILE A 91 1.05 -1.38 6.80
C ILE A 91 -0.13 -0.75 7.52
N TRP A 92 -1.01 -0.06 6.80
CA TRP A 92 -2.21 0.56 7.37
C TRP A 92 -3.16 -0.49 7.96
N TYR A 93 -3.41 -1.57 7.22
CA TYR A 93 -4.23 -2.67 7.67
C TYR A 93 -3.61 -3.37 8.89
N GLY A 94 -2.32 -3.69 8.83
CA GLY A 94 -1.57 -4.30 9.92
C GLY A 94 -1.58 -3.44 11.18
N SER A 95 -1.39 -2.12 11.04
CA SER A 95 -1.46 -1.19 12.17
C SER A 95 -2.84 -1.17 12.83
N GLY A 96 -3.92 -1.23 12.03
CA GLY A 96 -5.28 -1.30 12.54
C GLY A 96 -5.59 -2.61 13.27
N VAL A 97 -5.10 -3.74 12.74
CA VAL A 97 -5.23 -5.05 13.40
C VAL A 97 -4.44 -5.09 14.71
N LEU A 98 -3.18 -4.63 14.68
CA LEU A 98 -2.31 -4.59 15.85
C LEU A 98 -2.89 -3.69 16.95
N TRP A 99 -3.43 -2.53 16.58
CA TRP A 99 -4.09 -1.62 17.51
C TRP A 99 -5.28 -2.29 18.20
N ARG A 100 -6.10 -3.05 17.47
CA ARG A 100 -7.24 -3.80 18.06
C ARG A 100 -6.80 -4.95 18.96
N LEU A 101 -5.64 -5.53 18.68
CA LEU A 101 -5.07 -6.60 19.49
C LEU A 101 -4.47 -6.07 20.80
N VAL A 102 -3.85 -4.89 20.76
CA VAL A 102 -3.27 -4.22 21.95
C VAL A 102 -4.32 -3.46 22.76
N ASN A 103 -5.33 -2.88 22.10
CA ASN A 103 -6.50 -2.23 22.71
C ASN A 103 -7.77 -2.98 22.33
N PRO A 104 -8.05 -4.14 22.95
CA PRO A 104 -9.32 -4.83 22.77
C PRO A 104 -10.46 -3.88 23.20
N PRO A 105 -11.55 -3.77 22.40
CA PRO A 105 -12.68 -2.94 22.76
C PRO A 105 -13.30 -3.46 24.08
N GLU A 106 -13.55 -2.57 25.03
CA GLU A 106 -14.06 -2.90 26.37
C GLU A 106 -15.49 -3.47 26.37
N ASP A 107 -16.13 -3.56 25.21
CA ASP A 107 -17.49 -4.06 25.05
C ASP A 107 -17.52 -5.46 24.41
N ALA A 108 -16.81 -6.42 25.01
CA ALA A 108 -17.33 -7.78 24.96
C ALA A 108 -18.56 -7.77 25.88
N PRO A 109 -19.80 -7.87 25.38
CA PRO A 109 -20.97 -7.88 26.24
C PRO A 109 -20.75 -8.99 27.25
N ALA A 110 -20.64 -8.60 28.52
CA ALA A 110 -20.56 -9.51 29.64
C ALA A 110 -21.53 -10.64 29.35
N SER A 111 -20.97 -11.82 29.10
CA SER A 111 -21.73 -13.05 28.96
C SER A 111 -22.74 -13.04 30.09
N ARG A 112 -24.03 -13.14 29.75
CA ARG A 112 -25.11 -13.23 30.73
C ARG A 112 -24.70 -14.28 31.76
N ARG A 113 -24.21 -13.86 32.92
CA ARG A 113 -24.07 -14.77 34.06
C ARG A 113 -25.49 -15.17 34.40
N PRO A 114 -25.86 -16.45 34.32
CA PRO A 114 -27.15 -16.88 34.84
C PRO A 114 -27.14 -16.57 36.34
N ALA A 115 -28.12 -15.80 36.78
CA ALA A 115 -28.37 -15.58 38.19
C ALA A 115 -28.73 -16.94 38.81
N ASN A 116 -27.78 -17.58 39.47
CA ASN A 116 -28.08 -18.67 40.39
C ASN A 116 -27.01 -18.76 41.47
N GLY A 117 -27.42 -18.64 42.74
CA GLY A 117 -26.55 -18.81 43.90
C GLY A 117 -26.88 -17.89 45.08
N SER A 118 -27.99 -18.20 45.74
CA SER A 118 -28.22 -18.11 47.20
C SER A 118 -27.19 -17.41 48.11
N GLY A 119 -27.68 -16.51 48.97
CA GLY A 119 -27.37 -16.52 50.42
C GLY A 119 -26.36 -15.50 50.96
N ASP A 120 -26.92 -14.47 51.61
CA ASP A 120 -26.48 -13.78 52.82
C ASP A 120 -25.11 -13.05 52.93
N PHE A 121 -25.15 -12.09 53.86
CA PHE A 121 -24.09 -11.42 54.63
C PHE A 121 -23.81 -9.93 54.30
N TYR A 122 -24.01 -9.09 55.34
CA TYR A 122 -23.83 -7.62 55.48
C TYR A 122 -24.98 -6.75 54.89
N GLY A 123 -25.80 -6.00 55.62
CA GLY A 123 -25.74 -5.50 57.01
C GLY A 123 -25.50 -3.99 57.02
N GLU A 124 -26.55 -3.16 56.97
CA GLU A 124 -26.49 -1.74 57.37
C GLU A 124 -27.75 -1.38 58.18
N SER A 125 -27.47 -0.79 59.34
CA SER A 125 -28.35 -0.32 60.42
C SER A 125 -29.10 0.96 60.08
#